data_AF-A0AAW0G2X8-F1
#
_entry.id   AF-A0AAW0G2X8-F1
#
_cell.length_a   1.000
_cell.length_b   1.000
_cell.length_c   1.000
_cell.angle_alpha   90.00
_cell.angle_beta   90.00
_cell.angle_gamma   90.00
#
_symmetry.space_group_name_H-M   'P 1'
#
loop_
_entity.id
_entity.type
_entity.pdbx_description
1 polymer ?
#
loop_
_entity_poly.entity_id
_entity_poly.type
_entity_poly.pdbx_seq_one_letter_code
_entity_poly.pdbx_strand_id
1 'polypeptide(L)'
;MSSSISLYNWRVYPSLRKSYPAGTLLLHVFQTAGRILLYRSQPPPGSTLFLPQRVFWYCPEDIHGIALSPSALYRTRDQSWMENDEFTCLLDQTKEVFYRGPGKGIYYAGTFKCAYTGKLPTSDFRNLPAGVKEELIRTSFSAPEIHNIRTRDERAQLRKLYCDGERKVSFLALQCVGFNQKLYDAFLAVGQLREAEQKPSVSIGKRRRKGEMDSKRAAKMIRDERARSETEVTGDEPIV
;
A
#
# COMPACT_ATOMS: atom_id res chain seq x y z
N MET A 1 -19.04 29.36 23.98
CA MET A 1 -17.65 29.28 24.45
C MET A 1 -16.88 28.37 23.50
N SER A 2 -16.01 28.92 22.64
CA SER A 2 -15.23 28.14 21.66
C SER A 2 -13.86 27.86 22.25
N SER A 3 -13.65 26.65 22.75
CA SER A 3 -12.37 26.20 23.29
C SER A 3 -11.42 25.93 22.11
N SER A 4 -10.56 26.90 21.79
CA SER A 4 -9.46 26.70 20.84
C SER A 4 -8.45 25.74 21.46
N ILE A 5 -8.46 24.47 21.00
CA ILE A 5 -7.43 23.50 21.37
C ILE A 5 -6.18 23.88 20.59
N SER A 6 -5.24 24.55 21.27
CA SER A 6 -3.88 24.70 20.77
C SER A 6 -3.22 23.32 20.80
N LEU A 7 -2.89 22.79 19.62
CA LEU A 7 -2.13 21.54 19.44
C LEU A 7 -0.74 21.57 20.12
N TYR A 8 -0.33 22.70 20.71
CA TYR A 8 0.97 22.90 21.35
C TYR A 8 1.00 22.62 22.87
N ASN A 9 -0.12 22.28 23.53
CA ASN A 9 -0.17 22.24 25.00
C ASN A 9 -0.67 20.91 25.64
N TRP A 10 -0.36 19.77 25.03
CA TRP A 10 -0.57 18.47 25.69
C TRP A 10 0.70 18.09 26.45
N ARG A 11 0.70 18.33 27.77
CA ARG A 11 1.84 18.00 28.65
C ARG A 11 2.09 16.49 28.66
N VAL A 12 3.31 16.12 28.30
CA VAL A 12 3.87 14.76 28.34
C VAL A 12 3.87 14.23 29.77
N TYR A 13 3.24 13.07 30.01
CA TYR A 13 3.35 12.35 31.28
C TYR A 13 4.64 11.53 31.31
N PRO A 14 5.52 11.71 32.31
CA PRO A 14 6.76 10.97 32.43
C PRO A 14 6.55 9.70 33.25
N SER A 15 5.86 8.70 32.70
CA SER A 15 5.85 7.36 33.31
C SER A 15 5.41 6.30 32.32
N LEU A 16 6.36 5.72 31.58
CA LEU A 16 6.33 4.33 31.09
C LEU A 16 7.67 3.98 30.41
N ARG A 17 8.76 3.92 31.21
CA ARG A 17 10.01 3.29 30.79
C ARG A 17 9.88 1.77 30.84
N LYS A 18 9.37 1.17 29.76
CA LYS A 18 9.77 -0.19 29.35
C LYS A 18 9.92 -0.17 27.84
N SER A 19 11.18 -0.05 27.39
CA SER A 19 11.52 -0.03 25.97
C SER A 19 11.12 -1.35 25.33
N TYR A 20 10.17 -1.32 24.40
CA TYR A 20 10.08 -2.37 23.39
C TYR A 20 11.10 -2.02 22.29
N PRO A 21 11.89 -2.99 21.80
CA PRO A 21 12.78 -2.72 20.68
C PRO A 21 11.93 -2.31 19.48
N ALA A 22 12.22 -1.14 18.92
CA ALA A 22 11.62 -0.62 17.70
C ALA A 22 11.98 -1.55 16.53
N GLY A 23 11.24 -2.65 16.38
CA GLY A 23 11.30 -3.53 15.23
C GLY A 23 10.51 -2.92 14.08
N THR A 24 11.10 -1.94 13.38
CA THR A 24 10.56 -1.45 12.11
C THR A 24 10.80 -2.52 11.03
N LEU A 25 9.87 -3.45 10.87
CA LEU A 25 9.88 -4.36 9.72
C LEU A 25 9.01 -3.78 8.60
N LEU A 26 9.69 -3.37 7.53
CA LEU A 26 9.09 -2.99 6.26
C LEU A 26 8.32 -4.20 5.71
N LEU A 27 6.98 -4.19 5.74
CA LEU A 27 6.22 -5.11 4.92
C LEU A 27 6.41 -4.65 3.46
N HIS A 28 7.44 -5.16 2.79
CA HIS A 28 7.62 -5.02 1.34
C HIS A 28 6.50 -5.81 0.66
N VAL A 29 5.34 -5.18 0.59
CA VAL A 29 4.23 -5.64 -0.21
C VAL A 29 4.63 -5.36 -1.67
N PHE A 30 5.34 -6.32 -2.28
CA PHE A 30 5.75 -6.25 -3.68
C PHE A 30 4.51 -6.10 -4.55
N GLN A 31 4.42 -4.94 -5.19
CA GLN A 31 3.38 -4.60 -6.16
C GLN A 31 3.81 -5.13 -7.54
N THR A 32 3.86 -6.46 -7.72
CA THR A 32 4.12 -7.08 -9.02
C THR A 32 2.79 -7.33 -9.73
N ALA A 33 2.35 -6.37 -10.57
CA ALA A 33 1.37 -6.48 -11.67
C ALA A 33 0.07 -7.31 -11.48
N GLY A 34 -0.21 -7.81 -10.29
CA GLY A 34 -1.37 -8.54 -9.85
C GLY A 34 -1.90 -7.76 -8.67
N ARG A 35 -3.13 -7.27 -8.80
CA ARG A 35 -3.90 -6.65 -7.73
C ARG A 35 -3.64 -7.42 -6.44
N ILE A 36 -3.14 -6.74 -5.41
CA ILE A 36 -3.43 -7.18 -4.05
C ILE A 36 -4.91 -6.89 -3.88
N LEU A 37 -5.72 -7.83 -4.34
CA LEU A 37 -7.01 -8.08 -3.76
C LEU A 37 -6.66 -8.51 -2.33
N LEU A 38 -6.54 -7.53 -1.43
CA LEU A 38 -7.11 -7.74 -0.10
C LEU A 38 -8.51 -8.23 -0.42
N TYR A 39 -8.73 -9.54 -0.30
CA TYR A 39 -10.03 -10.11 -0.58
C TYR A 39 -11.03 -9.21 0.12
N ARG A 40 -12.02 -8.77 -0.63
CA ARG A 40 -13.11 -7.89 -0.20
C ARG A 40 -14.01 -8.59 0.82
N SER A 41 -13.48 -9.54 1.61
CA SER A 41 -14.09 -9.94 2.86
C SER A 41 -14.01 -8.71 3.73
N GLN A 42 -15.16 -8.09 4.00
CA GLN A 42 -15.23 -7.10 5.06
C GLN A 42 -14.54 -7.72 6.29
N PRO A 43 -13.55 -7.06 6.91
CA PRO A 43 -13.06 -7.52 8.19
C PRO A 43 -14.28 -7.69 9.10
N PRO A 44 -14.35 -8.76 9.91
CA PRO A 44 -15.47 -8.95 10.82
C PRO A 44 -15.75 -7.62 11.54
N PRO A 45 -17.02 -7.20 11.62
CA PRO A 45 -17.38 -5.87 12.11
C PRO A 45 -16.71 -5.65 13.47
N GLY A 46 -15.72 -4.75 13.52
CA GLY A 46 -15.15 -4.28 14.78
C GLY A 46 -13.63 -4.16 14.90
N SER A 47 -12.78 -4.86 14.15
CA SER A 47 -11.38 -5.01 14.63
C SER A 47 -10.29 -4.20 13.93
N THR A 48 -10.44 -3.73 12.69
CA THR A 48 -9.31 -3.08 11.97
C THR A 48 -9.64 -1.68 11.47
N LEU A 49 -8.62 -0.82 11.42
CA LEU A 49 -8.69 0.55 10.89
C LEU A 49 -7.51 0.78 9.95
N PHE A 50 -7.78 1.05 8.67
CA PHE A 50 -6.75 1.32 7.68
C PHE A 50 -6.67 2.81 7.32
N LEU A 51 -5.51 3.43 7.55
CA LEU A 51 -5.26 4.85 7.41
C LEU A 51 -4.13 5.11 6.40
N PRO A 52 -4.41 5.03 5.09
CA PRO A 52 -3.38 5.22 4.07
C PRO A 52 -2.93 6.68 4.03
N GLN A 53 -1.67 6.99 4.40
CA GLN A 53 -1.08 8.34 4.31
C GLN A 53 -1.88 9.46 5.02
N ARG A 54 -2.76 9.09 5.95
CA ARG A 54 -3.62 10.01 6.71
C ARG A 54 -3.31 10.00 8.21
N VAL A 55 -2.21 9.39 8.63
CA VAL A 55 -1.83 9.27 10.04
C VAL A 55 -0.49 9.94 10.30
N PHE A 56 -0.41 10.66 11.41
CA PHE A 56 0.80 11.29 11.94
C PHE A 56 1.10 10.70 13.31
N TRP A 57 2.33 10.28 13.54
CA TRP A 57 2.79 9.74 14.82
C TRP A 57 3.60 10.81 15.55
N TYR A 58 3.30 11.02 16.84
CA TYR A 58 3.83 12.18 17.61
C TYR A 58 4.93 11.82 18.61
N CYS A 59 5.28 10.55 18.77
CA CYS A 59 6.30 10.15 19.73
C CYS A 59 7.22 9.08 19.14
N PRO A 60 8.51 9.03 19.54
CA PRO A 60 9.46 8.02 19.06
C PRO A 60 9.02 6.57 19.35
N GLU A 61 8.12 6.41 20.32
CA GLU A 61 7.58 5.13 20.77
C GLU A 61 6.25 4.78 20.08
N ASP A 62 5.77 5.62 19.15
CA ASP A 62 4.53 5.45 18.36
C ASP A 62 3.27 5.19 19.20
N ILE A 63 3.28 5.63 20.46
CA ILE A 63 2.19 5.45 21.44
C ILE A 63 0.97 6.31 21.06
N HIS A 64 1.16 7.44 20.37
CA HIS A 64 0.06 8.34 20.00
C HIS A 64 0.12 8.72 18.53
N GLY A 65 -1.06 8.71 17.90
CA GLY A 65 -1.23 9.12 16.52
C GLY A 65 -2.42 10.06 16.35
N ILE A 66 -2.42 10.81 15.25
CA ILE A 66 -3.58 11.55 14.79
C ILE A 66 -3.89 11.10 13.36
N ALA A 67 -5.09 10.59 13.17
CA ALA A 67 -5.63 10.31 11.84
C ALA A 67 -6.41 11.52 11.32
N LEU A 68 -6.37 11.78 10.02
CA LEU A 68 -7.12 12.84 9.36
C LEU A 68 -8.14 12.26 8.37
N SER A 69 -9.29 12.90 8.25
CA SER A 69 -10.30 12.55 7.25
C SER A 69 -11.08 13.80 6.82
N PRO A 70 -11.54 13.90 5.57
CA PRO A 70 -12.50 14.92 5.16
C PRO A 70 -13.68 15.01 6.13
N SER A 71 -14.15 16.22 6.47
CA SER A 71 -15.38 16.34 7.27
C SER A 71 -16.65 16.12 6.46
N ALA A 72 -16.55 16.18 5.14
CA ALA A 72 -17.63 15.99 4.20
C ALA A 72 -17.10 15.28 2.95
N LEU A 73 -17.92 14.44 2.36
CA LEU A 73 -17.63 13.77 1.09
C LEU A 73 -18.43 14.43 -0.02
N TYR A 74 -17.79 14.67 -1.15
CA TYR A 74 -18.43 15.10 -2.37
C TYR A 74 -18.97 13.88 -3.12
N ARG A 75 -20.29 13.87 -3.32
CA ARG A 75 -20.96 12.87 -4.14
C ARG A 75 -21.16 13.45 -5.53
N THR A 76 -20.49 12.84 -6.50
CA THR A 76 -20.50 13.39 -7.86
C THR A 76 -21.83 13.18 -8.56
N ARG A 77 -22.53 12.06 -8.30
CA ARG A 77 -23.77 11.71 -9.01
C ARG A 77 -24.83 12.81 -8.91
N ASP A 78 -24.95 13.42 -7.74
CA ASP A 78 -25.90 14.49 -7.43
C ASP A 78 -25.21 15.84 -7.21
N GLN A 79 -23.90 15.92 -7.47
CA GLN A 79 -23.06 17.11 -7.25
C GLN A 79 -23.24 17.72 -5.86
N SER A 80 -23.45 16.85 -4.85
CA SER A 80 -23.80 17.27 -3.50
C SER A 80 -22.68 16.96 -2.50
N TRP A 81 -22.76 17.60 -1.34
CA TRP A 81 -21.90 17.33 -0.20
C TRP A 81 -22.68 16.55 0.85
N MET A 82 -22.09 15.47 1.35
CA MET A 82 -22.62 14.69 2.47
C MET A 82 -21.65 14.76 3.64
N GLU A 83 -22.18 14.75 4.86
CA GLU A 83 -21.34 14.71 6.05
C GLU A 83 -20.54 13.40 6.09
N ASN A 84 -19.29 13.49 6.56
CA ASN A 84 -18.44 12.33 6.79
C ASN A 84 -18.33 12.07 8.29
N ASP A 85 -18.99 11.01 8.76
CA ASP A 85 -19.02 10.57 10.15
C ASP A 85 -18.01 9.45 10.45
N GLU A 86 -17.08 9.15 9.51
CA GLU A 86 -16.06 8.08 9.63
C GLU A 86 -15.41 8.04 11.02
N PHE A 87 -15.01 9.19 11.57
CA PHE A 87 -14.33 9.26 12.86
C PHE A 87 -15.26 9.32 14.07
N THR A 88 -16.45 9.89 13.91
CA THR A 88 -17.44 9.93 14.99
C THR A 88 -17.90 8.52 15.33
N CYS A 89 -18.12 7.70 14.29
CA CYS A 89 -18.49 6.29 14.43
C CYS A 89 -17.37 5.40 14.98
N LEU A 90 -16.16 5.92 15.17
CA LEU A 90 -15.02 5.19 15.74
C LEU A 90 -14.72 5.58 17.19
N LEU A 91 -15.34 6.62 17.72
CA LEU A 91 -15.04 7.12 19.06
C LEU A 91 -15.24 6.02 20.13
N ASP A 92 -14.30 5.94 21.07
CA ASP A 92 -14.20 4.93 22.12
C ASP A 92 -14.00 3.48 21.66
N GLN A 93 -13.88 3.22 20.35
CA GLN A 93 -13.57 1.89 19.84
C GLN A 93 -12.07 1.61 19.87
N THR A 94 -11.75 0.35 20.12
CA THR A 94 -10.39 -0.19 19.99
C THR A 94 -10.23 -0.85 18.62
N LYS A 95 -9.18 -0.48 17.88
CA LYS A 95 -8.91 -0.94 16.52
C LYS A 95 -7.46 -1.38 16.35
N GLU A 96 -7.25 -2.42 15.57
CA GLU A 96 -5.96 -2.78 14.99
C GLU A 96 -5.67 -1.81 13.83
N VAL A 97 -4.66 -0.97 14.00
CA VAL A 97 -4.37 0.12 13.06
C VAL A 97 -3.34 -0.31 12.05
N PHE A 98 -3.67 -0.09 10.78
CA PHE A 98 -2.77 -0.30 9.64
C PHE A 98 -2.59 1.02 8.90
N TYR A 99 -1.40 1.27 8.38
CA TYR A 99 -1.10 2.49 7.66
C TYR A 99 -0.15 2.24 6.49
N ARG A 100 -0.09 3.18 5.56
CA ARG A 100 0.90 3.15 4.47
C ARG A 100 2.08 4.03 4.85
N GLY A 101 3.23 3.42 5.09
CA GLY A 101 4.48 4.12 5.40
C GLY A 101 5.23 4.56 4.14
N PRO A 102 6.41 5.20 4.31
CA PRO A 102 7.32 5.46 3.20
C PRO A 102 7.73 4.13 2.54
N GLY A 103 7.68 4.06 1.21
CA GLY A 103 7.98 2.83 0.46
C GLY A 103 6.78 2.01 -0.03
N LYS A 104 5.55 2.57 -0.02
CA LYS A 104 4.30 1.95 -0.51
C LYS A 104 3.81 0.72 0.28
N GLY A 105 4.61 0.16 1.18
CA GLY A 105 4.23 -0.94 2.08
C GLY A 105 3.08 -0.58 3.02
N ILE A 106 2.35 -1.61 3.47
CA ILE A 106 1.33 -1.51 4.52
C ILE A 106 1.97 -1.98 5.82
N TYR A 107 1.91 -1.15 6.85
CA TYR A 107 2.50 -1.39 8.16
C TYR A 107 1.39 -1.58 9.18
N TYR A 108 1.62 -2.48 10.14
CA TYR A 108 0.77 -2.65 11.31
C TYR A 108 1.33 -1.80 12.45
N ALA A 109 0.52 -0.90 12.98
CA ALA A 109 0.93 0.02 14.05
C ALA A 109 0.71 -0.57 15.45
N GLY A 110 -0.20 -1.54 15.59
CA GLY A 110 -0.65 -2.05 16.88
C GLY A 110 -2.14 -1.85 17.11
N THR A 111 -2.54 -1.96 18.37
CA THR A 111 -3.92 -1.85 18.84
C THR A 111 -4.13 -0.48 19.48
N PHE A 112 -5.06 0.31 18.96
CA PHE A 112 -5.29 1.70 19.38
C PHE A 112 -6.73 1.91 19.84
N LYS A 113 -6.89 2.69 20.92
CA LYS A 113 -8.17 3.30 21.29
C LYS A 113 -8.36 4.62 20.54
N CYS A 114 -9.52 4.79 19.96
CA CYS A 114 -9.94 6.03 19.29
C CYS A 114 -10.50 7.00 20.34
N ALA A 115 -9.64 7.85 20.91
CA ALA A 115 -9.93 8.56 22.15
C ALA A 115 -10.71 9.86 21.98
N TYR A 116 -10.50 10.58 20.87
CA TYR A 116 -11.07 11.91 20.67
C TYR A 116 -11.19 12.25 19.19
N THR A 117 -12.24 12.98 18.81
CA THR A 117 -12.43 13.50 17.46
C THR A 117 -12.70 15.00 17.48
N GLY A 118 -12.23 15.70 16.45
CA GLY A 118 -12.38 17.15 16.34
C GLY A 118 -12.25 17.64 14.91
N LYS A 119 -12.24 18.96 14.72
CA LYS A 119 -11.96 19.60 13.43
C LYS A 119 -10.59 20.25 13.45
N LEU A 120 -9.80 20.00 12.41
CA LEU A 120 -8.50 20.61 12.22
C LEU A 120 -8.68 22.10 11.83
N PRO A 121 -8.02 23.04 12.50
CA PRO A 121 -8.03 24.44 12.11
C PRO A 121 -7.56 24.65 10.66
N THR A 122 -8.14 25.65 9.98
CA THR A 122 -7.78 25.95 8.58
C THR A 122 -6.31 26.38 8.44
N SER A 123 -5.75 27.07 9.44
CA SER A 123 -4.31 27.37 9.51
C SER A 123 -3.45 26.11 9.47
N ASP A 124 -3.83 25.09 10.22
CA ASP A 124 -3.06 23.86 10.36
C ASP A 124 -3.18 23.01 9.10
N PHE A 125 -4.36 22.99 8.48
CA PHE A 125 -4.53 22.40 7.15
C PHE A 125 -3.56 22.99 6.13
N ARG A 126 -3.39 24.33 6.10
CA ARG A 126 -2.45 25.00 5.18
C ARG A 126 -1.00 24.59 5.42
N ASN A 127 -0.65 24.15 6.62
CA ASN A 127 0.69 23.69 6.97
C ASN A 127 0.90 22.18 6.76
N LEU A 128 -0.14 21.41 6.42
CA LEU A 128 0.01 19.98 6.17
C LEU A 128 0.94 19.70 4.96
N PRO A 129 1.69 18.58 4.99
CA PRO A 129 2.47 18.13 3.85
C PRO A 129 1.63 17.97 2.58
N ALA A 130 2.19 18.30 1.42
CA ALA A 130 1.47 18.24 0.15
C ALA A 130 0.88 16.85 -0.13
N GLY A 131 1.62 15.76 0.14
CA GLY A 131 1.11 14.39 -0.03
C GLY A 131 -0.13 14.08 0.80
N VAL A 132 -0.20 14.59 2.02
CA VAL A 132 -1.36 14.40 2.90
C VAL A 132 -2.56 15.23 2.42
N LYS A 133 -2.32 16.47 1.98
CA LYS A 133 -3.37 17.29 1.35
C LYS A 133 -3.95 16.60 0.12
N GLU A 134 -3.10 16.05 -0.75
CA GLU A 134 -3.56 15.31 -1.92
C GLU A 134 -4.38 14.08 -1.56
N GLU A 135 -3.98 13.36 -0.52
CA GLU A 135 -4.72 12.20 -0.03
C GLU A 135 -6.07 12.59 0.58
N LEU A 136 -6.15 13.69 1.32
CA LEU A 136 -7.42 14.23 1.83
C LEU A 136 -8.34 14.67 0.69
N ILE A 137 -7.80 15.37 -0.32
CA ILE A 137 -8.56 15.74 -1.53
C ILE A 137 -9.06 14.49 -2.24
N ARG A 138 -8.19 13.48 -2.41
CA ARG A 138 -8.54 12.21 -3.05
C ARG A 138 -9.66 11.50 -2.30
N THR A 139 -9.56 11.40 -0.98
CA THR A 139 -10.54 10.72 -0.12
C THR A 139 -11.82 11.53 0.10
N SER A 140 -11.86 12.81 -0.28
CA SER A 140 -13.07 13.62 -0.19
C SER A 140 -14.13 13.23 -1.22
N PHE A 141 -13.82 12.41 -2.22
CA PHE A 141 -14.83 11.93 -3.17
C PHE A 141 -15.45 10.63 -2.66
N SER A 142 -16.78 10.52 -2.64
CA SER A 142 -17.49 9.39 -2.00
C SER A 142 -17.38 8.05 -2.74
N ALA A 143 -16.80 8.02 -3.94
CA ALA A 143 -16.77 6.85 -4.82
C ALA A 143 -15.33 6.38 -5.13
N PRO A 144 -14.88 5.25 -4.54
CA PRO A 144 -13.56 4.66 -4.78
C PRO A 144 -13.22 4.44 -6.25
N GLU A 145 -14.23 4.09 -7.03
CA GLU A 145 -14.13 3.67 -8.42
C GLU A 145 -13.84 4.83 -9.38
N ILE A 146 -14.06 6.09 -8.95
CA ILE A 146 -13.95 7.28 -9.81
C ILE A 146 -12.75 8.16 -9.43
N HIS A 147 -11.97 7.81 -8.41
CA HIS A 147 -10.82 8.63 -7.98
C HIS A 147 -9.76 8.83 -9.07
N ASN A 148 -9.65 7.90 -10.02
CA ASN A 148 -8.69 7.96 -11.13
C ASN A 148 -9.23 8.70 -12.36
N ILE A 149 -10.50 9.14 -12.35
CA ILE A 149 -11.19 9.73 -13.51
C ILE A 149 -11.57 11.20 -13.24
N ARG A 150 -10.95 11.84 -12.24
CA ARG A 150 -11.22 13.25 -11.92
C ARG A 150 -10.29 14.19 -12.65
N THR A 151 -10.85 15.28 -13.17
CA THR A 151 -10.07 16.26 -13.90
C THR A 151 -9.14 17.00 -12.94
N ARG A 152 -8.03 17.52 -13.47
CA ARG A 152 -7.09 18.36 -12.70
C ARG A 152 -7.82 19.57 -12.08
N ASP A 153 -8.83 20.09 -12.76
CA ASP A 153 -9.58 21.29 -12.37
C ASP A 153 -10.49 21.01 -11.17
N GLU A 154 -11.23 19.89 -11.16
CA GLU A 154 -12.05 19.49 -10.00
C GLU A 154 -11.20 19.36 -8.73
N ARG A 155 -10.01 18.76 -8.84
CA ARG A 155 -9.07 18.63 -7.72
C ARG A 155 -8.52 19.99 -7.27
N ALA A 156 -8.24 20.89 -8.22
CA ALA A 156 -7.76 22.23 -7.91
C ALA A 156 -8.82 23.07 -7.20
N GLN A 157 -10.08 23.02 -7.67
CA GLN A 157 -11.22 23.66 -7.01
C GLN A 157 -11.41 23.13 -5.60
N LEU A 158 -11.37 21.81 -5.41
CA LEU A 158 -11.50 21.23 -4.08
C LEU A 158 -10.35 21.63 -3.15
N ARG A 159 -9.11 21.66 -3.65
CA ARG A 159 -7.97 22.15 -2.88
C ARG A 159 -8.21 23.59 -2.39
N LYS A 160 -8.75 24.45 -3.25
CA LYS A 160 -9.11 25.83 -2.91
C LYS A 160 -10.13 25.88 -1.77
N LEU A 161 -11.22 25.10 -1.84
CA LEU A 161 -12.23 25.04 -0.79
C LEU A 161 -11.66 24.70 0.60
N TYR A 162 -10.69 23.78 0.66
CA TYR A 162 -10.01 23.47 1.92
C TYR A 162 -9.07 24.58 2.39
N CYS A 163 -8.29 25.18 1.48
CA CYS A 163 -7.39 26.30 1.80
C CYS A 163 -8.14 27.53 2.31
N ASP A 164 -9.32 27.79 1.75
CA ASP A 164 -10.21 28.90 2.12
C ASP A 164 -11.03 28.57 3.39
N GLY A 165 -11.04 27.30 3.79
CA GLY A 165 -11.69 26.83 5.02
C GLY A 165 -13.19 26.59 4.86
N GLU A 166 -13.72 26.63 3.63
CA GLU A 166 -15.11 26.23 3.30
C GLU A 166 -15.32 24.72 3.49
N ARG A 167 -14.25 23.94 3.38
CA ARG A 167 -14.21 22.53 3.75
C ARG A 167 -13.24 22.30 4.90
N LYS A 168 -13.66 21.45 5.84
CA LYS A 168 -12.91 21.15 7.06
C LYS A 168 -12.37 19.73 7.01
N VAL A 169 -11.32 19.50 7.77
CA VAL A 169 -10.75 18.17 7.99
C VAL A 169 -11.12 17.78 9.41
N SER A 170 -11.68 16.60 9.58
CA SER A 170 -11.84 15.97 10.88
C SER A 170 -10.53 15.28 11.28
N PHE A 171 -10.23 15.22 12.56
CA PHE A 171 -9.12 14.42 13.08
C PHE A 171 -9.61 13.44 14.14
N LEU A 172 -8.89 12.33 14.29
CA LEU A 172 -9.11 11.31 15.31
C LEU A 172 -7.80 11.07 16.06
N ALA A 173 -7.81 11.32 17.36
CA ALA A 173 -6.70 11.00 18.24
C ALA A 173 -6.70 9.49 18.54
N LEU A 174 -5.55 8.87 18.29
CA LEU A 174 -5.29 7.45 18.50
C LEU A 174 -4.33 7.29 19.68
N GLN A 175 -4.71 6.46 20.64
CA GLN A 175 -3.87 6.08 21.76
C GLN A 175 -3.54 4.59 21.68
N CYS A 176 -2.27 4.23 21.59
CA CYS A 176 -1.83 2.85 21.60
C CYS A 176 -2.15 2.23 22.97
N VAL A 177 -2.88 1.12 22.94
CA VAL A 177 -3.25 0.35 24.14
C VAL A 177 -2.60 -1.03 24.16
N GLY A 178 -1.93 -1.43 23.07
CA GLY A 178 -1.21 -2.70 23.00
C GLY A 178 -0.74 -3.04 21.59
N PHE A 179 -0.16 -4.23 21.47
CA PHE A 179 0.29 -4.79 20.20
C PHE A 179 -0.14 -6.26 20.11
N ASN A 180 -0.90 -6.62 19.08
CA ASN A 180 -1.40 -7.97 18.90
C ASN A 180 -0.34 -8.85 18.24
N GLN A 181 0.55 -9.42 19.05
CA GLN A 181 1.66 -10.26 18.56
C GLN A 181 1.18 -11.43 17.70
N LYS A 182 0.07 -12.08 18.08
CA LYS A 182 -0.50 -13.21 17.32
C LYS A 182 -0.92 -12.79 15.91
N LEU A 183 -1.56 -11.63 15.77
CA LEU A 183 -1.96 -11.08 14.49
C LEU A 183 -0.73 -10.72 13.64
N TYR A 184 0.27 -10.10 14.26
CA TYR A 184 1.53 -9.75 13.60
C TYR A 184 2.26 -10.99 13.06
N ASP A 185 2.44 -12.02 13.89
CA ASP A 185 3.09 -13.27 13.52
C ASP A 185 2.34 -13.98 12.38
N ALA A 186 0.99 -13.93 12.40
CA ALA A 186 0.18 -14.47 11.31
C ALA A 186 0.44 -13.75 9.98
N PHE A 187 0.60 -12.43 9.97
CA PHE A 187 0.97 -11.70 8.75
C PHE A 187 2.38 -12.04 8.27
N LEU A 188 3.34 -12.21 9.18
CA LEU A 188 4.70 -12.64 8.82
C LEU A 188 4.69 -14.03 8.17
N ALA A 189 3.95 -14.99 8.73
CA ALA A 189 3.83 -16.32 8.16
C ALA A 189 3.23 -16.29 6.74
N VAL A 190 2.18 -15.50 6.52
CA VAL A 190 1.58 -15.33 5.18
C VAL A 190 2.57 -14.68 4.20
N GLY A 191 3.35 -13.70 4.66
CA GLY A 191 4.40 -13.07 3.85
C GLY A 191 5.46 -14.07 3.39
N GLN A 192 5.96 -14.90 4.32
CA GLN A 192 6.97 -15.92 4.04
C GLN A 192 6.48 -17.00 3.06
N LEU A 193 5.22 -17.43 3.17
CA LEU A 193 4.61 -18.39 2.24
C LEU A 193 4.60 -17.84 0.81
N ARG A 194 4.24 -16.56 0.62
CA ARG A 194 4.22 -15.92 -0.70
C ARG A 194 5.61 -15.75 -1.29
N GLU A 195 6.61 -15.44 -0.47
CA GLU A 195 8.00 -15.36 -0.94
C GLU A 195 8.53 -16.72 -1.38
N ALA A 196 8.14 -17.80 -0.70
CA ALA A 196 8.50 -19.17 -1.10
C ALA A 196 7.86 -19.57 -2.43
N GLU A 197 6.59 -19.23 -2.67
CA GLU A 197 5.89 -19.49 -3.93
C GLU A 197 6.45 -18.68 -5.11
N GLN A 198 6.92 -17.46 -4.85
CA GLN A 198 7.44 -16.57 -5.90
C GLN A 198 8.88 -16.86 -6.30
N LYS A 199 9.64 -17.63 -5.52
CA LYS A 199 10.95 -18.11 -5.97
C LYS A 199 10.71 -19.04 -7.16
N PRO A 200 11.01 -18.60 -8.41
CA PRO A 200 10.82 -19.47 -9.56
C PRO A 200 11.71 -20.69 -9.35
N SER A 201 11.20 -21.88 -9.63
CA SER A 201 11.99 -23.10 -9.72
C SER A 201 12.94 -23.00 -10.92
N VAL A 202 14.01 -22.20 -10.77
CA VAL A 202 14.94 -21.83 -11.87
C VAL A 202 15.79 -23.01 -12.36
N SER A 203 15.71 -24.22 -11.79
CA SER A 203 16.74 -25.24 -12.04
C SER A 203 16.42 -26.37 -13.03
N ILE A 204 15.21 -26.51 -13.60
CA ILE A 204 14.93 -27.70 -14.44
C ILE A 204 14.98 -27.42 -15.97
N GLY A 205 14.77 -26.18 -16.41
CA GLY A 205 14.65 -25.86 -17.84
C GLY A 205 15.95 -25.74 -18.64
N LYS A 206 17.09 -25.42 -18.00
CA LYS A 206 18.35 -25.13 -18.73
C LYS A 206 19.12 -26.37 -19.19
N ARG A 207 18.81 -27.58 -18.68
CA ARG A 207 19.45 -28.82 -19.15
C ARG A 207 18.87 -29.37 -20.46
N ARG A 208 17.60 -29.09 -20.80
CA ARG A 208 16.99 -29.62 -22.04
C ARG A 208 17.45 -28.89 -23.31
N ARG A 209 17.73 -27.57 -23.25
CA ARG A 209 18.16 -26.81 -24.45
C ARG A 209 19.60 -27.07 -24.88
N LYS A 210 20.50 -27.46 -23.98
CA LYS A 210 21.88 -27.82 -24.36
C LYS A 210 21.92 -29.16 -25.13
N GLY A 211 21.19 -30.17 -24.65
CA GLY A 211 21.11 -31.47 -25.34
C GLY A 211 20.49 -31.39 -26.74
N GLU A 212 19.48 -30.53 -26.95
CA GLU A 212 18.84 -30.41 -28.27
C GLU A 212 19.73 -29.70 -29.31
N MET A 213 20.55 -28.74 -28.88
CA MET A 213 21.47 -28.05 -29.80
C MET A 213 22.66 -28.94 -30.19
N ASP A 214 23.16 -29.77 -29.26
CA ASP A 214 24.23 -30.73 -29.52
C ASP A 214 23.75 -31.86 -30.45
N SER A 215 22.51 -32.34 -30.28
CA SER A 215 21.90 -33.34 -31.16
C SER A 215 21.69 -32.82 -32.59
N LYS A 216 21.22 -31.57 -32.75
CA LYS A 216 21.06 -30.95 -34.08
C LYS A 216 22.39 -30.72 -34.80
N ARG A 217 23.46 -30.39 -34.07
CA ARG A 217 24.81 -30.27 -34.65
C ARG A 217 25.36 -31.62 -35.12
N ALA A 218 25.20 -32.68 -34.33
CA ALA A 218 25.62 -34.02 -34.72
C ALA A 218 24.89 -34.53 -35.98
N ALA A 219 23.56 -34.33 -36.06
CA ALA A 219 22.77 -34.73 -37.21
C ALA A 219 23.15 -33.96 -38.49
N LYS A 220 23.49 -32.66 -38.38
CA LYS A 220 23.95 -31.87 -39.53
C LYS A 220 25.30 -32.37 -40.04
N MET A 221 26.24 -32.69 -39.15
CA MET A 221 27.58 -33.13 -39.53
C MET A 221 27.54 -34.44 -40.35
N ILE A 222 26.71 -35.41 -39.94
CA ILE A 222 26.52 -36.68 -40.66
C ILE A 222 25.94 -36.45 -42.07
N ARG A 223 25.02 -35.50 -42.22
CA ARG A 223 24.40 -35.19 -43.52
C ARG A 223 25.40 -34.55 -44.48
N ASP A 224 26.23 -33.63 -43.99
CA ASP A 224 27.24 -32.94 -44.80
C ASP A 224 28.35 -33.91 -45.26
N GLU A 225 28.70 -34.93 -44.47
CA GLU A 225 29.70 -35.95 -44.83
C GLU A 225 29.20 -36.91 -45.91
N ARG A 226 27.94 -37.36 -45.83
CA ARG A 226 27.33 -38.22 -46.87
C ARG A 226 27.23 -37.52 -48.23
N ALA A 227 26.92 -36.22 -48.24
CA ALA A 227 26.85 -35.44 -49.48
C ALA A 227 28.20 -35.32 -50.19
N ARG A 228 29.32 -35.31 -49.45
CA ARG A 228 30.67 -35.29 -50.05
C ARG A 228 31.04 -36.63 -50.69
N SER A 229 30.68 -37.76 -50.07
CA SER A 229 30.97 -39.09 -50.64
C SER A 229 30.20 -39.37 -51.94
N GLU A 230 29.04 -38.75 -52.16
CA GLU A 230 28.24 -38.96 -53.38
C GLU A 230 28.76 -38.17 -54.59
N THR A 231 29.61 -37.16 -54.39
CA THR A 231 30.14 -36.32 -55.49
C THR A 231 31.42 -36.88 -56.12
N GLU A 232 32.05 -37.91 -55.55
CA GLU A 232 33.30 -38.50 -56.07
C GLU A 232 33.09 -39.70 -57.02
N VAL A 233 31.86 -40.15 -57.27
CA VAL A 233 31.61 -41.40 -58.03
C VAL A 233 31.20 -41.19 -59.50
N THR A 234 30.92 -39.97 -59.95
CA THR A 234 30.48 -39.74 -61.35
C THR A 234 31.62 -39.26 -62.23
N GLY A 235 32.65 -40.11 -62.35
CA GLY A 235 33.74 -39.96 -63.32
C GLY A 235 33.69 -41.09 -64.35
N ASP A 236 32.57 -41.26 -65.04
CA ASP A 236 32.50 -42.15 -66.20
C ASP A 236 33.10 -41.42 -67.41
N GLU A 237 34.31 -41.83 -67.78
CA GLU A 237 34.96 -41.47 -69.04
C GLU A 237 34.12 -41.98 -70.23
N PRO A 238 33.81 -41.13 -71.23
CA PRO A 238 33.20 -41.60 -72.46
C PRO A 238 34.25 -42.37 -73.29
N ILE A 239 34.00 -43.68 -73.46
CA ILE A 239 34.73 -44.54 -74.40
C ILE A 239 34.30 -44.14 -75.83
N VAL A 240 35.28 -43.74 -76.63
CA VAL A 240 35.20 -43.56 -78.10
C VAL A 240 35.84 -44.76 -78.77
#